data_AF-A0A420P332-F1
#
_entry.id   AF-A0A420P332-F1
#
_cell.length_a   1.000
_cell.length_b   1.000
_cell.length_c   1.000
_cell.angle_alpha   90.00
_cell.angle_beta   90.00
_cell.angle_gamma   90.00
#
_symmetry.space_group_name_H-M   'P 1'
#
loop_
_entity.id
_entity.type
_entity.pdbx_description
1 polymer ?
#
loop_
_entity_poly.entity_id
_entity_poly.type
_entity_poly.pdbx_seq_one_letter_code
_entity_poly.pdbx_strand_id
1 'polypeptide(L)'
;MTSQSIPGEALNASDPNSYITEKNSRREQPNDVTCRPVFNPATRCGAYFLPMEMPSRDPVIKSLPHTPLELFQIFLPYSLVKTWVQYTNRWIESLLQDRHLKPAARLKSWVETSVAEVYIWLAILIYIGIHKEATIHSHWETSHPEHYAPDHPIRRLMTYDRFQLLQRHIRVFNPFNISDIHLPRVFQAVDNWSEHIQRVSLDLWTPGTNLAVDECMTRFTGRSYETTKVPNKPTPLGFKSWVAAQKGFFLQWIWHQPKKRYGPVALVKKKDPIQLSRQLRSQRRRGLYTPLNPTQSVVVALVNKLPKARYHVFIDNLFSSANLFTHLRRLGHGATGTARRNCGIYKPFVQLKVDDTAGRNLLRFGEVRKAPTVDHKVNQIAWKDNSLVLFLTSVFKGDELVKRKRKRPNTMEARARPIQRFFGDEAVKDFNIPLVAAIYNDEMNHVDRGDQLRASLGYNHRIRRGPWQALAWTFLLEIALVNSYLLQLHGNPSWKRYKSQTAWRSCIVDALIAAFSPDYKGRKLYRSGHDNLSHPDHQLIYRGRTKNSRCHACLGHRCGVARSQAQERALAEINGNRGRKEAPKSRLLDQYGSKPAEQGWGALGGLD
;
A
#
# COMPACT_ATOMS: atom_id res chain seq x y z
N MET A 1 -25.88 44.22 -15.50
CA MET A 1 -24.89 43.38 -16.24
C MET A 1 -24.81 42.00 -15.61
N THR A 2 -24.62 40.97 -16.42
CA THR A 2 -25.05 39.59 -16.14
C THR A 2 -24.17 38.82 -15.15
N SER A 3 -24.87 38.18 -14.21
CA SER A 3 -24.34 37.15 -13.32
C SER A 3 -23.86 35.93 -14.12
N GLN A 4 -22.55 35.68 -14.12
CA GLN A 4 -22.00 34.34 -14.31
C GLN A 4 -20.93 34.05 -13.25
N SER A 5 -21.07 32.91 -12.59
CA SER A 5 -19.94 32.27 -11.90
C SER A 5 -18.94 31.81 -12.97
N ILE A 6 -17.64 32.01 -12.75
CA ILE A 6 -16.63 31.63 -13.75
C ILE A 6 -16.61 30.10 -13.88
N PRO A 7 -16.93 29.54 -15.05
CA PRO A 7 -16.87 28.10 -15.25
C PRO A 7 -15.42 27.61 -15.10
N GLY A 8 -15.19 26.58 -14.27
CA GLY A 8 -13.87 25.92 -14.18
C GLY A 8 -13.03 26.18 -12.91
N GLU A 9 -13.60 26.77 -11.85
CA GLU A 9 -12.91 27.02 -10.56
C GLU A 9 -13.69 26.41 -9.37
N ALA A 10 -12.99 25.96 -8.32
CA ALA A 10 -13.56 25.46 -7.06
C ALA A 10 -12.73 25.90 -5.84
N LEU A 11 -13.35 26.00 -4.66
CA LEU A 11 -12.62 26.28 -3.42
C LEU A 11 -11.85 25.05 -2.93
N ASN A 12 -10.65 25.28 -2.41
CA ASN A 12 -9.91 24.28 -1.65
C ASN A 12 -10.52 24.17 -0.23
N ALA A 13 -10.89 22.96 0.19
CA ALA A 13 -11.47 22.71 1.51
C ALA A 13 -10.44 22.85 2.63
N SER A 14 -9.17 22.64 2.32
CA SER A 14 -8.07 22.58 3.29
C SER A 14 -7.26 23.86 3.37
N ASP A 15 -7.54 24.86 2.52
CA ASP A 15 -6.84 26.14 2.51
C ASP A 15 -7.74 27.26 1.95
N PRO A 16 -8.12 28.26 2.76
CA PRO A 16 -8.92 29.38 2.27
C PRO A 16 -8.14 30.29 1.29
N ASN A 17 -6.81 30.21 1.20
CA ASN A 17 -5.98 31.09 0.37
C ASN A 17 -5.58 30.47 -0.98
N SER A 18 -6.13 29.31 -1.35
CA SER A 18 -5.97 28.72 -2.68
C SER A 18 -7.31 28.27 -3.27
N TYR A 19 -7.32 28.17 -4.59
CA TYR A 19 -8.47 27.66 -5.34
C TYR A 19 -7.98 26.69 -6.41
N ILE A 20 -8.87 25.79 -6.77
CA ILE A 20 -8.61 24.68 -7.67
C ILE A 20 -9.10 25.07 -9.05
N THR A 21 -8.24 24.94 -10.06
CA THR A 21 -8.60 25.19 -11.47
C THR A 21 -7.97 24.15 -12.40
N GLU A 22 -8.67 23.83 -13.49
CA GLU A 22 -8.12 23.00 -14.57
C GLU A 22 -7.36 23.84 -15.63
N LYS A 23 -7.34 25.18 -15.50
CA LYS A 23 -6.49 26.04 -16.34
C LYS A 23 -5.02 25.67 -16.14
N ASN A 24 -4.22 25.82 -17.20
CA ASN A 24 -2.77 25.56 -17.18
C ASN A 24 -2.42 24.18 -16.59
N SER A 25 -3.20 23.15 -16.95
CA SER A 25 -3.09 21.79 -16.42
C SER A 25 -3.34 20.75 -17.52
N ARG A 26 -2.68 19.59 -17.43
CA ARG A 26 -2.92 18.44 -18.32
C ARG A 26 -3.03 17.18 -17.49
N ARG A 27 -4.11 16.41 -17.71
CA ARG A 27 -4.32 15.12 -17.06
C ARG A 27 -3.24 14.12 -17.48
N GLU A 28 -2.84 13.27 -16.54
CA GLU A 28 -1.89 12.17 -16.77
C GLU A 28 -2.50 11.06 -17.61
N GLN A 29 -3.79 10.80 -17.42
CA GLN A 29 -4.59 9.79 -18.11
C GLN A 29 -6.00 10.34 -18.36
N PRO A 30 -6.74 9.91 -19.41
CA PRO A 30 -8.09 10.42 -19.69
C PRO A 30 -9.08 10.20 -18.54
N ASN A 31 -8.97 9.05 -17.85
CA ASN A 31 -9.88 8.56 -16.81
C ASN A 31 -9.38 8.83 -15.38
N ASP A 32 -8.45 9.77 -15.20
CA ASP A 32 -7.87 10.19 -13.91
C ASP A 32 -7.93 11.72 -13.80
N VAL A 33 -8.19 12.26 -12.61
CA VAL A 33 -8.15 13.71 -12.34
C VAL A 33 -6.75 14.21 -11.96
N THR A 34 -5.79 13.30 -11.85
CA THR A 34 -4.38 13.64 -11.65
C THR A 34 -3.85 14.38 -12.86
N CYS A 35 -3.26 15.54 -12.61
CA CYS A 35 -2.79 16.44 -13.66
C CYS A 35 -1.50 17.14 -13.26
N ARG A 36 -0.57 17.19 -14.21
CA ARG A 36 0.63 18.03 -14.09
C ARG A 36 0.31 19.48 -14.46
N PRO A 37 1.03 20.46 -13.88
CA PRO A 37 0.97 21.84 -14.36
C PRO A 37 1.49 21.96 -15.81
N VAL A 38 0.89 22.88 -16.56
CA VAL A 38 1.21 23.24 -17.94
C VAL A 38 1.16 24.77 -18.07
N PHE A 39 2.28 25.42 -17.81
CA PHE A 39 2.44 26.86 -17.97
C PHE A 39 3.45 27.14 -19.09
N ASN A 40 3.23 28.24 -19.83
CA ASN A 40 4.17 28.72 -20.83
C ASN A 40 5.52 29.07 -20.16
N PRO A 41 6.67 28.79 -20.81
CA PRO A 41 7.98 29.08 -20.24
C PRO A 41 8.15 30.57 -19.90
N ALA A 42 8.68 30.88 -18.71
CA ALA A 42 8.92 32.26 -18.30
C ALA A 42 9.97 32.92 -19.21
N THR A 43 9.65 34.09 -19.76
CA THR A 43 10.58 34.87 -20.62
C THR A 43 11.53 35.75 -19.82
N ARG A 44 11.18 36.08 -18.57
CA ARG A 44 11.97 36.90 -17.63
C ARG A 44 12.35 36.10 -16.41
N CYS A 45 13.49 36.43 -15.81
CA CYS A 45 13.92 36.00 -14.48
C CYS A 45 14.15 37.23 -13.58
N GLY A 46 14.24 37.03 -12.27
CA GLY A 46 14.61 38.05 -11.30
C GLY A 46 16.13 38.17 -11.17
N ALA A 47 16.62 39.38 -10.85
CA ALA A 47 18.05 39.67 -10.72
C ALA A 47 18.77 38.89 -9.60
N TYR A 48 18.08 38.61 -8.49
CA TYR A 48 18.60 37.85 -7.35
C TYR A 48 17.55 36.87 -6.81
N PHE A 49 17.96 36.01 -5.89
CA PHE A 49 17.10 35.08 -5.17
C PHE A 49 17.16 35.35 -3.67
N LEU A 50 16.00 35.38 -3.02
CA LEU A 50 15.86 35.44 -1.57
C LEU A 50 15.65 34.01 -1.07
N PRO A 51 16.66 33.31 -0.52
CA PRO A 51 16.44 31.99 0.08
C PRO A 51 15.41 32.07 1.21
N MET A 52 14.74 30.95 1.49
CA MET A 52 13.93 30.79 2.69
C MET A 52 14.72 30.01 3.72
N GLU A 53 14.99 30.63 4.86
CA GLU A 53 15.63 29.96 5.99
C GLU A 53 14.74 28.84 6.53
N MET A 54 15.29 27.63 6.53
CA MET A 54 14.65 26.40 7.01
C MET A 54 15.53 25.77 8.09
N PRO A 55 15.39 26.17 9.37
CA PRO A 55 16.15 25.58 10.46
C PRO A 55 15.98 24.06 10.50
N SER A 56 17.09 23.33 10.64
CA SER A 56 17.03 21.87 10.81
C SER A 56 16.38 21.54 12.15
N ARG A 57 15.44 20.59 12.11
CA ARG A 57 14.77 20.02 13.28
C ARG A 57 14.55 18.56 13.01
N ASP A 58 15.17 17.70 13.82
CA ASP A 58 14.93 16.27 13.73
C ASP A 58 13.51 15.89 14.16
N PRO A 59 12.98 14.77 13.65
CA PRO A 59 11.75 14.19 14.20
C PRO A 59 11.92 13.81 15.66
N VAL A 60 10.89 14.06 16.46
CA VAL A 60 10.84 13.67 17.88
C VAL A 60 9.78 12.60 18.06
N ILE A 61 10.22 11.40 18.44
CA ILE A 61 9.34 10.30 18.83
C ILE A 61 9.05 10.47 20.32
N LYS A 62 7.76 10.50 20.67
CA LYS A 62 7.31 10.64 22.06
C LYS A 62 7.47 9.33 22.83
N SER A 63 7.21 9.37 24.13
CA SER A 63 7.20 8.18 24.99
C SER A 63 6.40 7.05 24.35
N LEU A 64 7.05 5.89 24.20
CA LEU A 64 6.39 4.66 23.82
C LEU A 64 5.70 4.06 25.07
N PRO A 65 4.73 3.14 24.92
CA PRO A 65 4.14 2.41 26.04
C PRO A 65 5.14 1.41 26.64
N HIS A 66 4.70 0.52 27.54
CA HIS A 66 5.60 -0.40 28.26
C HIS A 66 5.86 -1.72 27.53
N THR A 67 4.98 -2.13 26.61
CA THR A 67 5.08 -3.40 25.87
C THR A 67 4.94 -3.23 24.34
N PRO A 68 5.51 -4.16 23.55
CA PRO A 68 5.28 -4.22 22.10
C PRO A 68 3.80 -4.30 21.70
N LEU A 69 3.00 -5.04 22.47
CA LEU A 69 1.57 -5.24 22.21
C LEU A 69 0.80 -3.94 22.36
N GLU A 70 1.03 -3.18 23.43
CA GLU A 70 0.42 -1.86 23.63
C GLU A 70 0.77 -0.91 22.48
N LEU A 71 2.02 -0.91 22.00
CA LEU A 71 2.43 -0.06 20.87
C LEU A 71 1.65 -0.41 19.59
N PHE A 72 1.43 -1.69 19.31
CA PHE A 72 0.58 -2.12 18.20
C PHE A 72 -0.89 -1.77 18.44
N GLN A 73 -1.40 -1.96 19.66
CA GLN A 73 -2.78 -1.64 20.03
C GLN A 73 -3.09 -0.14 20.05
N ILE A 74 -2.10 0.75 20.14
CA ILE A 74 -2.32 2.19 19.87
C ILE A 74 -2.83 2.39 18.43
N PHE A 75 -2.33 1.63 17.45
CA PHE A 75 -2.80 1.69 16.05
C PHE A 75 -4.06 0.88 15.78
N LEU A 76 -4.34 -0.14 16.60
CA LEU A 76 -5.51 -1.00 16.47
C LEU A 76 -6.07 -1.34 17.87
N PRO A 77 -6.82 -0.41 18.50
CA PRO A 77 -7.19 -0.52 19.91
C PRO A 77 -8.36 -1.49 20.14
N TYR A 78 -8.42 -2.06 21.35
CA TYR A 78 -9.46 -3.00 21.77
C TYR A 78 -10.87 -2.45 21.56
N SER A 79 -11.10 -1.15 21.81
CA SER A 79 -12.38 -0.49 21.56
C SER A 79 -12.80 -0.52 20.09
N LEU A 80 -11.88 -0.24 19.16
CA LEU A 80 -12.13 -0.28 17.72
C LEU A 80 -12.46 -1.70 17.26
N VAL A 81 -11.70 -2.70 17.72
CA VAL A 81 -11.96 -4.12 17.40
C VAL A 81 -13.29 -4.59 18.02
N LYS A 82 -13.64 -4.14 19.23
CA LYS A 82 -14.97 -4.40 19.85
C LYS A 82 -16.12 -3.86 18.99
N THR A 83 -15.96 -2.66 18.43
CA THR A 83 -16.92 -2.09 17.48
C THR A 83 -17.00 -2.92 16.18
N TRP A 84 -15.87 -3.40 15.65
CA TRP A 84 -15.87 -4.29 14.48
C TRP A 84 -16.59 -5.61 14.72
N VAL A 85 -16.42 -6.21 15.91
CA VAL A 85 -17.14 -7.42 16.33
C VAL A 85 -18.66 -7.18 16.32
N GLN A 86 -19.12 -6.08 16.92
CA GLN A 86 -20.54 -5.71 16.94
C GLN A 86 -21.11 -5.54 15.52
N TYR A 87 -20.39 -4.84 14.65
CA TYR A 87 -20.78 -4.66 13.24
C TYR A 87 -20.79 -5.99 12.46
N THR A 88 -19.85 -6.88 12.77
CA THR A 88 -19.73 -8.19 12.12
C THR A 88 -20.88 -9.11 12.51
N ASN A 89 -21.18 -9.26 13.80
CA ASN A 89 -22.25 -10.15 14.27
C ASN A 89 -23.62 -9.69 13.77
N ARG A 90 -23.97 -8.40 13.92
CA ARG A 90 -25.24 -7.84 13.40
C ARG A 90 -25.36 -7.98 11.88
N TRP A 91 -24.26 -7.83 11.14
CA TRP A 91 -24.26 -8.08 9.69
C TRP A 91 -24.59 -9.55 9.37
N ILE A 92 -24.03 -10.50 10.12
CA ILE A 92 -24.35 -11.91 9.88
C ILE A 92 -25.79 -12.25 10.25
N GLU A 93 -26.28 -11.75 11.38
CA GLU A 93 -27.68 -11.87 11.78
C GLU A 93 -28.63 -11.44 10.64
N SER A 94 -28.42 -10.24 10.08
CA SER A 94 -29.21 -9.76 8.94
C SER A 94 -29.10 -10.66 7.70
N LEU A 95 -27.91 -11.24 7.42
CA LEU A 95 -27.72 -12.15 6.29
C LEU A 95 -28.37 -13.53 6.49
N LEU A 96 -28.55 -13.97 7.73
CA LEU A 96 -29.23 -15.22 8.07
C LEU A 96 -30.76 -15.07 7.98
N GLN A 97 -31.28 -13.87 8.29
CA GLN A 97 -32.70 -13.52 8.17
C GLN A 97 -33.12 -13.24 6.72
N ASP A 98 -32.36 -12.42 5.99
CA ASP A 98 -32.71 -11.89 4.65
C ASP A 98 -32.50 -12.88 3.49
N ARG A 99 -31.70 -13.94 3.68
CA ARG A 99 -31.28 -14.81 2.56
C ARG A 99 -31.73 -16.25 2.70
N HIS A 100 -32.38 -16.74 1.64
CA HIS A 100 -32.53 -18.18 1.39
C HIS A 100 -31.17 -18.84 1.09
N LEU A 101 -30.43 -19.13 2.16
CA LEU A 101 -29.14 -19.82 2.11
C LEU A 101 -29.36 -21.31 1.85
N LYS A 102 -28.62 -21.86 0.86
CA LYS A 102 -28.54 -23.31 0.60
C LYS A 102 -28.27 -24.08 1.91
N PRO A 103 -28.82 -25.30 2.12
CA PRO A 103 -28.61 -26.07 3.35
C PRO A 103 -27.13 -26.21 3.76
N ALA A 104 -26.25 -26.56 2.82
CA ALA A 104 -24.81 -26.71 3.04
C ALA A 104 -23.99 -25.39 3.04
N ALA A 105 -24.64 -24.22 3.15
CA ALA A 105 -23.91 -22.95 3.19
C ALA A 105 -23.16 -22.79 4.53
N ARG A 106 -21.81 -22.71 4.48
CA ARG A 106 -20.93 -22.49 5.65
C ARG A 106 -21.30 -21.29 6.55
N LEU A 107 -22.13 -20.37 6.06
CA LEU A 107 -22.64 -19.27 6.87
C LEU A 107 -23.67 -19.73 7.93
N LYS A 108 -24.39 -20.84 7.70
CA LYS A 108 -25.33 -21.42 8.68
C LYS A 108 -24.64 -22.00 9.92
N SER A 109 -23.35 -22.33 9.83
CA SER A 109 -22.53 -22.72 10.99
C SER A 109 -21.76 -21.55 11.59
N TRP A 110 -22.24 -20.31 11.41
CA TRP A 110 -21.64 -19.14 12.04
C TRP A 110 -21.98 -19.11 13.53
N VAL A 111 -20.94 -19.13 14.35
CA VAL A 111 -21.00 -18.69 15.76
C VAL A 111 -20.58 -17.22 15.80
N GLU A 112 -21.19 -16.43 16.69
CA GLU A 112 -20.76 -15.05 16.93
C GLU A 112 -19.24 -14.94 17.14
N THR A 113 -18.63 -13.91 16.58
CA THR A 113 -17.21 -13.61 16.80
C THR A 113 -17.02 -12.77 18.05
N SER A 114 -15.82 -12.84 18.64
CA SER A 114 -15.44 -12.11 19.85
C SER A 114 -14.19 -11.26 19.59
N VAL A 115 -13.88 -10.32 20.49
CA VAL A 115 -12.69 -9.47 20.34
C VAL A 115 -11.40 -10.31 20.35
N ALA A 116 -11.33 -11.31 21.24
CA ALA A 116 -10.24 -12.26 21.29
C ALA A 116 -10.08 -13.03 19.97
N GLU A 117 -11.17 -13.54 19.39
CA GLU A 117 -11.11 -14.24 18.11
C GLU A 117 -10.63 -13.33 16.96
N VAL A 118 -11.09 -12.06 16.91
CA VAL A 118 -10.64 -11.13 15.86
C VAL A 118 -9.15 -10.78 16.03
N TYR A 119 -8.63 -10.66 17.25
CA TYR A 119 -7.19 -10.50 17.47
C TYR A 119 -6.37 -11.74 17.11
N ILE A 120 -6.86 -12.95 17.40
CA ILE A 120 -6.24 -14.20 16.92
C ILE A 120 -6.26 -14.26 15.38
N TRP A 121 -7.36 -13.86 14.74
CA TRP A 121 -7.45 -13.77 13.27
C TRP A 121 -6.48 -12.73 12.69
N LEU A 122 -6.30 -11.58 13.35
CA LEU A 122 -5.29 -10.57 12.97
C LEU A 122 -3.86 -11.12 13.13
N ALA A 123 -3.56 -11.84 14.21
CA ALA A 123 -2.27 -12.51 14.39
C ALA A 123 -2.00 -13.52 13.26
N ILE A 124 -3.02 -14.27 12.85
CA ILE A 124 -2.94 -15.20 11.71
C ILE A 124 -2.68 -14.44 10.39
N LEU A 125 -3.33 -13.29 10.14
CA LEU A 125 -3.03 -12.46 8.97
C LEU A 125 -1.58 -11.98 8.93
N ILE A 126 -1.05 -11.54 10.08
CA ILE A 126 0.34 -11.07 10.19
C ILE A 126 1.31 -12.26 9.97
N TYR A 127 1.02 -13.43 10.55
CA TYR A 127 1.77 -14.67 10.35
C TYR A 127 1.86 -15.07 8.87
N ILE A 128 0.75 -15.02 8.13
CA ILE A 128 0.70 -15.32 6.68
C ILE A 128 1.55 -14.32 5.84
N GLY A 129 1.71 -13.08 6.30
CA GLY A 129 2.62 -12.11 5.67
C GLY A 129 4.10 -12.47 5.83
N ILE A 130 4.45 -13.16 6.93
CA ILE A 130 5.80 -13.65 7.24
C ILE A 130 6.06 -14.98 6.51
N HIS A 131 5.18 -15.96 6.70
CA HIS A 131 5.29 -17.33 6.19
C HIS A 131 4.46 -17.45 4.91
N LYS A 132 5.08 -17.20 3.76
CA LYS A 132 4.37 -17.07 2.47
C LYS A 132 4.23 -18.42 1.76
N GLU A 133 3.02 -18.99 1.78
CA GLU A 133 2.70 -20.17 0.97
C GLU A 133 2.15 -19.85 -0.44
N ALA A 134 2.16 -20.84 -1.33
CA ALA A 134 1.61 -20.72 -2.68
C ALA A 134 0.08 -20.48 -2.69
N THR A 135 -0.64 -21.06 -1.73
CA THR A 135 -2.07 -20.85 -1.54
C THR A 135 -2.41 -20.53 -0.09
N ILE A 136 -3.52 -19.84 0.12
CA ILE A 136 -4.02 -19.58 1.49
C ILE A 136 -4.35 -20.88 2.23
N HIS A 137 -4.79 -21.93 1.52
CA HIS A 137 -5.14 -23.23 2.10
C HIS A 137 -3.91 -23.97 2.64
N SER A 138 -2.75 -23.81 2.01
CA SER A 138 -1.54 -24.59 2.32
C SER A 138 -1.03 -24.36 3.75
N HIS A 139 -1.30 -23.20 4.37
CA HIS A 139 -1.04 -22.98 5.80
C HIS A 139 -1.87 -23.85 6.77
N TRP A 140 -2.87 -24.58 6.26
CA TRP A 140 -3.71 -25.51 7.01
C TRP A 140 -3.53 -26.98 6.54
N GLU A 141 -2.65 -27.23 5.58
CA GLU A 141 -2.32 -28.59 5.14
C GLU A 141 -1.52 -29.34 6.22
N THR A 142 -1.47 -30.66 6.08
CA THR A 142 -0.74 -31.57 6.97
C THR A 142 0.19 -32.43 6.14
N SER A 143 1.47 -32.48 6.50
CA SER A 143 2.39 -33.49 5.95
C SER A 143 1.81 -34.90 6.07
N HIS A 144 1.94 -35.68 5.00
CA HIS A 144 1.59 -37.10 4.91
C HIS A 144 2.61 -37.80 3.99
N PRO A 145 2.70 -39.15 3.95
CA PRO A 145 3.85 -39.85 3.34
C PRO A 145 4.18 -39.48 1.88
N GLU A 146 3.18 -39.03 1.12
CA GLU A 146 3.30 -38.65 -0.30
C GLU A 146 3.36 -37.12 -0.52
N HIS A 147 3.19 -36.29 0.52
CA HIS A 147 3.18 -34.82 0.44
C HIS A 147 3.74 -34.18 1.70
N TYR A 148 4.94 -33.58 1.57
CA TYR A 148 5.65 -32.91 2.67
C TYR A 148 5.28 -31.42 2.74
N ALA A 149 4.17 -31.10 3.40
CA ALA A 149 3.73 -29.73 3.67
C ALA A 149 4.36 -29.16 4.97
N PRO A 150 4.78 -27.88 5.02
CA PRO A 150 5.28 -27.25 6.25
C PRO A 150 4.26 -27.30 7.41
N ASP A 151 4.72 -27.50 8.66
CA ASP A 151 3.83 -27.37 9.82
C ASP A 151 3.68 -25.90 10.22
N HIS A 152 2.48 -25.35 10.08
CA HIS A 152 2.15 -24.01 10.57
C HIS A 152 1.31 -24.11 11.87
N PRO A 153 1.77 -23.55 13.01
CA PRO A 153 1.05 -23.60 14.28
C PRO A 153 -0.36 -22.99 14.25
N ILE A 154 -0.64 -22.07 13.32
CA ILE A 154 -1.94 -21.39 13.20
C ILE A 154 -3.14 -22.33 13.05
N ARG A 155 -2.93 -23.54 12.50
CA ARG A 155 -3.97 -24.59 12.35
C ARG A 155 -4.50 -25.12 13.69
N ARG A 156 -3.74 -24.92 14.77
CA ARG A 156 -4.10 -25.25 16.15
C ARG A 156 -5.03 -24.20 16.75
N LEU A 157 -4.92 -22.94 16.31
CA LEU A 157 -5.75 -21.81 16.73
C LEU A 157 -7.10 -21.84 16.01
N MET A 158 -7.10 -21.62 14.69
CA MET A 158 -8.30 -21.40 13.90
C MET A 158 -8.39 -22.41 12.75
N THR A 159 -9.59 -22.87 12.40
CA THR A 159 -9.79 -23.72 11.22
C THR A 159 -9.78 -22.86 9.94
N TYR A 160 -9.35 -23.44 8.82
CA TYR A 160 -9.40 -22.77 7.51
C TYR A 160 -10.79 -22.20 7.20
N ASP A 161 -11.85 -22.96 7.49
CA ASP A 161 -13.23 -22.52 7.26
C ASP A 161 -13.65 -21.34 8.15
N ARG A 162 -13.26 -21.33 9.43
CA ARG A 162 -13.54 -20.18 10.30
C ARG A 162 -12.74 -18.96 9.86
N PHE A 163 -11.48 -19.13 9.49
CA PHE A 163 -10.65 -18.07 8.93
C PHE A 163 -11.27 -17.48 7.65
N GLN A 164 -11.73 -18.32 6.70
CA GLN A 164 -12.40 -17.87 5.47
C GLN A 164 -13.75 -17.18 5.74
N LEU A 165 -14.51 -17.63 6.75
CA LEU A 165 -15.74 -16.96 7.18
C LEU A 165 -15.43 -15.55 7.73
N LEU A 166 -14.49 -15.43 8.67
CA LEU A 166 -14.07 -14.14 9.22
C LEU A 166 -13.52 -13.21 8.14
N GLN A 167 -12.59 -13.69 7.30
CA GLN A 167 -12.02 -12.95 6.17
C GLN A 167 -13.09 -12.33 5.26
N ARG A 168 -14.19 -13.05 5.01
CA ARG A 168 -15.28 -12.59 4.14
C ARG A 168 -16.27 -11.67 4.86
N HIS A 169 -16.50 -11.89 6.15
CA HIS A 169 -17.65 -11.30 6.86
C HIS A 169 -17.32 -10.25 7.90
N ILE A 170 -16.06 -10.12 8.36
CA ILE A 170 -15.63 -9.00 9.22
C ILE A 170 -16.03 -7.65 8.61
N ARG A 171 -16.45 -6.71 9.47
CA ARG A 171 -16.85 -5.34 9.12
C ARG A 171 -16.10 -4.34 9.97
N VAL A 172 -15.28 -3.50 9.34
CA VAL A 172 -14.54 -2.41 10.01
C VAL A 172 -15.29 -1.08 10.02
N PHE A 173 -16.56 -1.09 9.58
CA PHE A 173 -17.48 0.03 9.45
C PHE A 173 -18.91 -0.45 9.74
N ASN A 174 -19.83 0.47 10.07
CA ASN A 174 -21.23 0.12 10.28
C ASN A 174 -21.88 -0.28 8.94
N PRO A 175 -22.34 -1.53 8.77
CA PRO A 175 -22.84 -2.01 7.49
C PRO A 175 -24.25 -1.52 7.16
N PHE A 176 -24.97 -0.96 8.15
CA PHE A 176 -26.34 -0.45 8.02
C PHE A 176 -26.39 1.09 7.98
N ASN A 177 -25.35 1.77 8.46
CA ASN A 177 -25.23 3.22 8.42
C ASN A 177 -23.89 3.61 7.79
N ILE A 178 -23.92 3.87 6.48
CA ILE A 178 -22.82 4.48 5.74
C ILE A 178 -23.18 5.94 5.59
N SER A 179 -22.47 6.80 6.30
CA SER A 179 -22.72 8.23 6.43
C SER A 179 -22.80 8.99 5.10
N ASP A 180 -23.53 10.11 5.07
CA ASP A 180 -23.56 11.07 3.95
C ASP A 180 -22.27 11.92 3.82
N ILE A 181 -21.12 11.37 4.23
CA ILE A 181 -19.81 11.97 4.01
C ILE A 181 -19.50 11.96 2.51
N HIS A 182 -18.88 13.03 2.01
CA HIS A 182 -18.47 13.19 0.61
C HIS A 182 -17.26 12.31 0.19
N LEU A 183 -17.25 11.05 0.63
CA LEU A 183 -16.31 9.99 0.29
C LEU A 183 -17.04 8.82 -0.40
N PRO A 184 -16.47 8.23 -1.46
CA PRO A 184 -16.91 6.94 -1.99
C PRO A 184 -17.02 5.85 -0.92
N ARG A 185 -18.03 4.96 -1.04
CA ARG A 185 -18.32 3.89 -0.06
C ARG A 185 -17.10 3.02 0.29
N VAL A 186 -16.20 2.78 -0.67
CA VAL A 186 -14.96 2.01 -0.46
C VAL A 186 -14.00 2.66 0.55
N PHE A 187 -13.93 4.00 0.57
CA PHE A 187 -13.10 4.75 1.50
C PHE A 187 -13.82 4.96 2.84
N GLN A 188 -15.13 5.30 2.82
CA GLN A 188 -15.94 5.36 4.04
C GLN A 188 -15.86 4.07 4.87
N ALA A 189 -15.85 2.92 4.19
CA ALA A 189 -15.74 1.61 4.81
C ALA A 189 -14.43 1.36 5.58
N VAL A 190 -13.43 2.24 5.50
CA VAL A 190 -12.16 2.16 6.25
C VAL A 190 -11.78 3.48 6.94
N ASP A 191 -12.61 4.51 6.84
CA ASP A 191 -12.18 5.89 7.12
C ASP A 191 -11.92 6.15 8.59
N ASN A 192 -12.79 5.66 9.48
CA ASN A 192 -12.61 5.74 10.94
C ASN A 192 -11.25 5.15 11.39
N TRP A 193 -10.88 3.97 10.88
CA TRP A 193 -9.56 3.37 11.20
C TRP A 193 -8.40 4.15 10.55
N SER A 194 -8.61 4.66 9.35
CA SER A 194 -7.65 5.50 8.63
C SER A 194 -7.35 6.82 9.36
N GLU A 195 -8.38 7.52 9.84
CA GLU A 195 -8.24 8.73 10.65
C GLU A 195 -7.59 8.42 12.01
N HIS A 196 -7.96 7.30 12.64
CA HIS A 196 -7.34 6.85 13.89
C HIS A 196 -5.83 6.61 13.73
N ILE A 197 -5.40 5.86 12.71
CA ILE A 197 -3.97 5.61 12.45
C ILE A 197 -3.23 6.94 12.16
N GLN A 198 -3.82 7.83 11.35
CA GLN A 198 -3.23 9.14 11.04
C GLN A 198 -3.06 10.02 12.28
N ARG A 199 -4.06 10.05 13.16
CA ARG A 199 -4.01 10.77 14.43
C ARG A 199 -2.92 10.21 15.33
N VAL A 200 -2.93 8.91 15.64
CA VAL A 200 -1.91 8.32 16.55
C VAL A 200 -0.50 8.37 15.95
N SER A 201 -0.37 8.40 14.63
CA SER A 201 0.93 8.62 13.96
C SER A 201 1.50 10.00 14.30
N LEU A 202 0.69 11.06 14.32
CA LEU A 202 1.12 12.40 14.76
C LEU A 202 1.19 12.54 16.30
N ASP A 203 0.40 11.76 17.04
CA ASP A 203 0.48 11.74 18.51
C ASP A 203 1.81 11.13 18.97
N LEU A 204 2.36 10.14 18.27
CA LEU A 204 3.64 9.49 18.62
C LEU A 204 4.86 10.05 17.87
N TRP A 205 4.70 10.53 16.63
CA TRP A 205 5.80 11.08 15.82
C TRP A 205 5.58 12.57 15.54
N THR A 206 6.36 13.41 16.21
CA THR A 206 6.41 14.86 15.90
C THR A 206 7.31 15.04 14.66
N PRO A 207 6.76 15.46 13.49
CA PRO A 207 7.55 15.47 12.26
C PRO A 207 8.65 16.53 12.32
N GLY A 208 9.87 16.20 11.86
CA GLY A 208 10.99 17.13 11.71
C GLY A 208 10.78 18.14 10.56
N THR A 209 11.84 18.88 10.18
CA THR A 209 11.75 19.89 9.11
C THR A 209 11.50 19.26 7.73
N ASN A 210 12.24 18.23 7.33
CA ASN A 210 12.22 17.70 5.96
C ASN A 210 11.15 16.60 5.78
N LEU A 211 10.23 16.77 4.84
CA LEU A 211 9.11 15.86 4.57
C LEU A 211 8.94 15.63 3.07
N ALA A 212 8.53 14.44 2.64
CA ALA A 212 8.15 14.20 1.24
C ALA A 212 6.63 14.10 1.08
N VAL A 213 6.12 14.55 -0.07
CA VAL A 213 4.74 14.30 -0.53
C VAL A 213 4.78 13.64 -1.90
N ASP A 214 4.16 12.45 -2.01
CA ASP A 214 4.08 11.68 -3.26
C ASP A 214 2.84 10.75 -3.30
N GLU A 215 2.63 10.02 -4.40
CA GLU A 215 1.61 8.96 -4.49
C GLU A 215 2.08 7.54 -4.10
N CYS A 216 1.24 6.88 -3.31
CA CYS A 216 1.30 5.47 -2.92
C CYS A 216 0.22 4.66 -3.66
N MET A 217 0.52 3.40 -3.99
CA MET A 217 -0.41 2.48 -4.67
C MET A 217 -0.76 1.23 -3.84
N THR A 218 -2.05 1.00 -3.60
CA THR A 218 -2.56 -0.25 -2.99
C THR A 218 -3.12 -1.15 -4.08
N ARG A 219 -2.47 -2.29 -4.36
CA ARG A 219 -2.85 -3.19 -5.48
C ARG A 219 -4.28 -3.69 -5.34
N PHE A 220 -5.11 -3.41 -6.34
CA PHE A 220 -6.44 -4.00 -6.46
C PHE A 220 -6.89 -4.08 -7.91
N THR A 221 -7.15 -5.30 -8.39
CA THR A 221 -7.57 -5.57 -9.77
C THR A 221 -9.04 -6.04 -9.87
N GLY A 222 -9.80 -5.90 -8.78
CA GLY A 222 -11.24 -6.19 -8.77
C GLY A 222 -12.07 -4.99 -9.27
N ARG A 223 -13.39 -5.19 -9.38
CA ARG A 223 -14.33 -4.14 -9.82
C ARG A 223 -14.47 -3.07 -8.73
N SER A 224 -13.99 -1.86 -9.00
CA SER A 224 -14.23 -0.63 -8.22
C SER A 224 -14.00 0.59 -9.12
N TYR A 225 -14.78 1.67 -8.90
CA TYR A 225 -14.70 2.91 -9.68
C TYR A 225 -13.63 3.89 -9.19
N GLU A 226 -13.01 3.57 -8.04
CA GLU A 226 -12.04 4.39 -7.32
C GLU A 226 -10.60 3.91 -7.53
N THR A 227 -10.42 2.84 -8.31
CA THR A 227 -9.09 2.40 -8.76
C THR A 227 -8.54 3.35 -9.83
N THR A 228 -7.21 3.40 -9.93
CA THR A 228 -6.47 4.19 -10.92
C THR A 228 -5.40 3.31 -11.57
N LYS A 229 -5.18 3.50 -12.87
CA LYS A 229 -4.06 2.89 -13.60
C LYS A 229 -2.90 3.88 -13.68
N VAL A 230 -1.73 3.50 -13.16
CA VAL A 230 -0.49 4.30 -13.19
C VAL A 230 0.60 3.44 -13.86
N PRO A 231 0.74 3.48 -15.19
CA PRO A 231 1.49 2.46 -15.95
C PRO A 231 2.94 2.22 -15.50
N ASN A 232 3.61 3.22 -14.94
CA ASN A 232 5.04 3.17 -14.63
C ASN A 232 5.36 2.81 -13.16
N LYS A 233 4.36 2.61 -12.28
CA LYS A 233 4.60 2.14 -10.90
C LYS A 233 4.58 0.59 -10.88
N PRO A 234 5.38 -0.09 -10.04
CA PRO A 234 5.43 -1.57 -9.95
C PRO A 234 4.06 -2.22 -9.66
N THR A 235 3.17 -1.48 -8.98
CA THR A 235 1.74 -1.77 -8.92
C THR A 235 1.00 -0.80 -9.85
N PRO A 236 0.74 -1.18 -11.12
CA PRO A 236 0.19 -0.25 -12.09
C PRO A 236 -1.33 -0.11 -12.04
N LEU A 237 -2.04 -0.87 -11.20
CA LEU A 237 -3.50 -0.80 -11.03
C LEU A 237 -3.89 -1.07 -9.57
N GLY A 238 -4.65 -0.15 -8.99
CA GLY A 238 -5.12 -0.24 -7.61
C GLY A 238 -5.72 1.06 -7.09
N PHE A 239 -5.91 1.15 -5.78
CA PHE A 239 -6.24 2.42 -5.13
C PHE A 239 -5.00 3.30 -5.03
N LYS A 240 -5.14 4.57 -5.38
CA LYS A 240 -4.09 5.57 -5.22
C LYS A 240 -4.35 6.37 -3.93
N SER A 241 -3.30 6.66 -3.18
CA SER A 241 -3.33 7.52 -2.01
C SER A 241 -2.24 8.58 -2.15
N TRP A 242 -2.54 9.82 -1.77
CA TRP A 242 -1.54 10.87 -1.66
C TRP A 242 -1.02 10.87 -0.22
N VAL A 243 0.30 10.80 -0.02
CA VAL A 243 0.89 10.55 1.30
C VAL A 243 1.91 11.65 1.64
N ALA A 244 1.89 12.12 2.89
CA ALA A 244 3.00 12.84 3.50
C ALA A 244 3.79 11.90 4.42
N ALA A 245 5.10 11.80 4.22
CA ALA A 245 5.95 10.85 4.94
C ALA A 245 7.32 11.44 5.32
N GLN A 246 7.95 10.82 6.32
CA GLN A 246 9.29 11.14 6.79
C GLN A 246 10.06 9.86 7.15
N LYS A 247 11.24 9.64 6.57
CA LYS A 247 12.10 8.47 6.83
C LYS A 247 11.38 7.10 6.65
N GLY A 248 10.34 7.03 5.81
CA GLY A 248 9.49 5.83 5.62
C GLY A 248 8.24 5.77 6.49
N PHE A 249 8.11 6.62 7.51
CA PHE A 249 6.95 6.71 8.40
C PHE A 249 5.84 7.53 7.73
N PHE A 250 4.64 6.97 7.62
CA PHE A 250 3.49 7.64 6.99
C PHE A 250 2.76 8.50 8.03
N LEU A 251 2.69 9.82 7.80
CA LEU A 251 2.16 10.80 8.76
C LEU A 251 0.68 11.11 8.53
N GLN A 252 0.32 11.39 7.27
CA GLN A 252 -1.01 11.77 6.80
C GLN A 252 -1.20 11.26 5.37
N TRP A 253 -2.44 10.97 4.98
CA TRP A 253 -2.78 10.68 3.60
C TRP A 253 -4.19 11.13 3.21
N ILE A 254 -4.41 11.28 1.91
CA ILE A 254 -5.71 11.62 1.32
C ILE A 254 -6.00 10.60 0.22
N TRP A 255 -7.15 9.94 0.32
CA TRP A 255 -7.64 9.00 -0.70
C TRP A 255 -7.82 9.71 -2.05
N HIS A 256 -7.23 9.14 -3.11
CA HIS A 256 -7.46 9.66 -4.46
C HIS A 256 -8.88 9.34 -4.93
N GLN A 257 -9.51 10.27 -5.65
CA GLN A 257 -10.87 10.11 -6.18
C GLN A 257 -10.86 10.37 -7.70
N PRO A 258 -10.64 9.34 -8.54
CA PRO A 258 -10.33 9.52 -9.97
C PRO A 258 -11.50 10.08 -10.81
N LYS A 259 -12.70 10.14 -10.24
CA LYS A 259 -13.91 10.71 -10.87
C LYS A 259 -14.32 12.08 -10.32
N LYS A 260 -13.71 12.57 -9.24
CA LYS A 260 -14.07 13.87 -8.64
C LYS A 260 -13.28 14.98 -9.35
N ARG A 261 -13.90 15.65 -10.33
CA ARG A 261 -13.30 16.64 -11.26
C ARG A 261 -12.21 17.54 -10.66
N TYR A 262 -12.46 18.12 -9.49
CA TYR A 262 -11.54 19.04 -8.81
C TYR A 262 -10.64 18.39 -7.74
N GLY A 263 -10.48 17.06 -7.79
CA GLY A 263 -9.71 16.29 -6.83
C GLY A 263 -10.41 16.10 -5.47
N PRO A 264 -9.80 15.31 -4.56
CA PRO A 264 -10.41 14.95 -3.28
C PRO A 264 -10.67 16.17 -2.37
N VAL A 265 -9.81 17.18 -2.44
CA VAL A 265 -9.80 18.36 -1.53
C VAL A 265 -10.74 19.50 -1.94
N ALA A 266 -11.51 19.36 -3.03
CA ALA A 266 -12.47 20.38 -3.44
C ALA A 266 -13.74 20.41 -2.57
N LEU A 267 -14.16 21.61 -2.16
CA LEU A 267 -15.51 21.86 -1.66
C LEU A 267 -16.50 21.82 -2.84
N VAL A 268 -17.47 20.90 -2.79
CA VAL A 268 -18.49 20.74 -3.83
C VAL A 268 -19.82 21.32 -3.32
N LYS A 269 -20.27 22.40 -3.97
CA LYS A 269 -21.67 22.88 -4.05
C LYS A 269 -22.57 22.72 -2.79
N LYS A 270 -22.15 23.20 -1.61
CA LYS A 270 -23.07 23.50 -0.49
C LYS A 270 -23.24 24.99 -0.18
N LYS A 271 -22.43 25.88 -0.78
CA LYS A 271 -22.71 27.33 -0.79
C LYS A 271 -23.41 27.70 -2.09
N ASP A 272 -24.38 28.61 -1.96
CA ASP A 272 -24.98 29.36 -3.07
C ASP A 272 -23.87 29.88 -4.03
N PRO A 273 -23.99 29.68 -5.36
CA PRO A 273 -23.07 30.23 -6.37
C PRO A 273 -22.77 31.73 -6.20
N ILE A 274 -23.71 32.52 -5.65
CA ILE A 274 -23.53 33.94 -5.34
C ILE A 274 -22.52 34.12 -4.19
N GLN A 275 -22.59 33.31 -3.13
CA GLN A 275 -21.62 33.35 -2.02
C GLN A 275 -20.23 32.87 -2.48
N LEU A 276 -20.16 31.78 -3.25
CA LEU A 276 -18.90 31.26 -3.81
C LEU A 276 -18.20 32.31 -4.66
N SER A 277 -18.92 32.96 -5.58
CA SER A 277 -18.37 34.00 -6.44
C SER A 277 -18.02 35.27 -5.65
N ARG A 278 -18.75 35.64 -4.60
CA ARG A 278 -18.36 36.73 -3.67
C ARG A 278 -17.06 36.41 -2.94
N GLN A 279 -16.90 35.18 -2.43
CA GLN A 279 -15.69 34.74 -1.73
C GLN A 279 -14.45 34.75 -2.64
N LEU A 280 -14.54 34.17 -3.85
CA LEU A 280 -13.47 34.20 -4.85
C LEU A 280 -13.10 35.63 -5.28
N ARG A 281 -14.08 36.52 -5.46
CA ARG A 281 -13.84 37.95 -5.75
C ARG A 281 -13.13 38.68 -4.62
N SER A 282 -13.49 38.41 -3.37
CA SER A 282 -12.83 38.98 -2.18
C SER A 282 -11.36 38.56 -2.10
N GLN A 283 -11.08 37.27 -2.31
CA GLN A 283 -9.72 36.72 -2.31
C GLN A 283 -8.85 37.28 -3.44
N ARG A 284 -9.41 37.42 -4.66
CA ARG A 284 -8.74 38.12 -5.78
C ARG A 284 -8.37 39.56 -5.41
N ARG A 285 -9.28 40.33 -4.82
CA ARG A 285 -9.02 41.73 -4.41
C ARG A 285 -7.94 41.86 -3.33
N ARG A 286 -7.77 40.85 -2.47
CA ARG A 286 -6.76 40.84 -1.39
C ARG A 286 -5.36 40.36 -1.82
N GLY A 287 -5.14 39.98 -3.08
CA GLY A 287 -3.86 39.42 -3.55
C GLY A 287 -3.51 38.03 -3.01
N LEU A 288 -4.40 37.43 -2.21
CA LEU A 288 -4.28 36.10 -1.59
C LEU A 288 -4.66 34.97 -2.57
N TYR A 289 -4.36 35.15 -3.86
CA TYR A 289 -4.90 34.33 -4.93
C TYR A 289 -3.79 33.50 -5.59
N THR A 290 -3.78 32.19 -5.36
CA THR A 290 -2.89 31.24 -6.08
C THR A 290 -3.72 30.19 -6.83
N PRO A 291 -3.68 30.17 -8.17
CA PRO A 291 -4.19 29.03 -8.95
C PRO A 291 -3.33 27.79 -8.71
N LEU A 292 -3.95 26.76 -8.16
CA LEU A 292 -3.39 25.42 -8.08
C LEU A 292 -4.29 24.46 -8.86
N ASN A 293 -3.70 23.43 -9.45
CA ASN A 293 -4.48 22.36 -10.06
C ASN A 293 -4.97 21.34 -9.00
N PRO A 294 -5.91 20.44 -9.32
CA PRO A 294 -6.40 19.40 -8.41
C PRO A 294 -5.32 18.58 -7.69
N THR A 295 -4.19 18.30 -8.34
CA THR A 295 -3.08 17.50 -7.80
C THR A 295 -2.18 18.32 -6.89
N GLN A 296 -1.83 19.55 -7.29
CA GLN A 296 -1.05 20.49 -6.48
C GLN A 296 -1.77 20.90 -5.19
N SER A 297 -3.08 21.03 -5.24
CA SER A 297 -3.92 21.38 -4.10
C SER A 297 -3.87 20.32 -2.99
N VAL A 298 -3.57 19.07 -3.32
CA VAL A 298 -3.39 18.00 -2.33
C VAL A 298 -2.12 18.17 -1.51
N VAL A 299 -1.03 18.70 -2.09
CA VAL A 299 0.21 18.99 -1.34
C VAL A 299 -0.09 19.98 -0.20
N VAL A 300 -0.79 21.07 -0.51
CA VAL A 300 -1.21 22.07 0.49
C VAL A 300 -2.12 21.44 1.54
N ALA A 301 -3.07 20.60 1.13
CA ALA A 301 -3.99 19.93 2.06
C ALA A 301 -3.31 18.93 3.01
N LEU A 302 -2.31 18.19 2.52
CA LEU A 302 -1.51 17.29 3.35
C LEU A 302 -0.64 18.05 4.35
N VAL A 303 0.01 19.14 3.91
CA VAL A 303 0.82 19.99 4.80
C VAL A 303 -0.03 20.66 5.87
N ASN A 304 -1.21 21.17 5.52
CA ASN A 304 -2.16 21.79 6.46
C ASN A 304 -2.79 20.81 7.46
N LYS A 305 -2.64 19.49 7.25
CA LYS A 305 -3.04 18.44 8.21
C LYS A 305 -1.97 18.12 9.26
N LEU A 306 -0.74 18.63 9.10
CA LEU A 306 0.35 18.41 10.04
C LEU A 306 0.28 19.39 11.23
N PRO A 307 0.98 19.10 12.35
CA PRO A 307 1.11 20.05 13.46
C PRO A 307 1.70 21.39 12.97
N LYS A 308 1.33 22.51 13.60
CA LYS A 308 1.81 23.84 13.22
C LYS A 308 3.34 23.95 13.42
N ALA A 309 4.09 23.91 12.32
CA ALA A 309 5.52 24.17 12.28
C ALA A 309 5.94 24.63 10.88
N ARG A 310 7.19 25.09 10.72
CA ARG A 310 7.79 25.25 9.39
C ARG A 310 8.30 23.90 8.90
N TYR A 311 8.08 23.61 7.63
CA TYR A 311 8.44 22.35 6.97
C TYR A 311 9.12 22.64 5.63
N HIS A 312 10.08 21.80 5.25
CA HIS A 312 10.68 21.76 3.92
C HIS A 312 10.08 20.57 3.18
N VAL A 313 9.22 20.87 2.21
CA VAL A 313 8.44 19.85 1.50
C VAL A 313 9.13 19.47 0.19
N PHE A 314 9.47 18.19 0.06
CA PHE A 314 10.06 17.58 -1.13
C PHE A 314 8.95 16.94 -1.97
N ILE A 315 8.91 17.27 -3.26
CA ILE A 315 7.86 16.86 -4.19
C ILE A 315 8.39 16.47 -5.57
N ASP A 316 7.68 15.56 -6.23
CA ASP A 316 7.98 15.20 -7.62
C ASP A 316 7.62 16.33 -8.62
N ASN A 317 8.17 16.20 -9.82
CA ASN A 317 7.84 16.97 -11.01
C ASN A 317 6.38 16.81 -11.50
N LEU A 318 5.59 15.88 -10.94
CA LEU A 318 4.13 15.87 -11.06
C LEU A 318 3.49 17.13 -10.45
N PHE A 319 3.96 17.56 -9.27
CA PHE A 319 3.38 18.67 -8.50
C PHE A 319 4.05 20.02 -8.83
N SER A 320 5.31 20.01 -9.24
CA SER A 320 6.16 21.20 -9.20
C SER A 320 5.77 22.30 -10.19
N SER A 321 5.55 23.52 -9.68
CA SER A 321 5.45 24.78 -10.45
C SER A 321 5.76 25.99 -9.55
N ALA A 322 6.15 27.13 -10.13
CA ALA A 322 6.44 28.35 -9.36
C ALA A 322 5.27 28.76 -8.44
N ASN A 323 4.02 28.68 -8.92
CA ASN A 323 2.82 29.00 -8.14
C ASN A 323 2.73 28.22 -6.83
N LEU A 324 2.93 26.89 -6.88
CA LEU A 324 2.86 26.04 -5.68
C LEU A 324 3.97 26.40 -4.68
N PHE A 325 5.18 26.69 -5.17
CA PHE A 325 6.33 27.01 -4.34
C PHE A 325 6.19 28.38 -3.67
N THR A 326 5.76 29.40 -4.41
CA THR A 326 5.42 30.72 -3.86
C THR A 326 4.27 30.62 -2.86
N HIS A 327 3.30 29.73 -3.06
CA HIS A 327 2.19 29.51 -2.12
C HIS A 327 2.62 28.82 -0.83
N LEU A 328 3.37 27.72 -0.91
CA LEU A 328 3.94 27.06 0.27
C LEU A 328 4.82 28.03 1.07
N ARG A 329 5.62 28.86 0.38
CA ARG A 329 6.40 29.92 1.03
C ARG A 329 5.54 30.96 1.76
N ARG A 330 4.41 31.38 1.19
CA ARG A 330 3.44 32.29 1.86
C ARG A 330 2.83 31.65 3.11
N LEU A 331 2.65 30.33 3.12
CA LEU A 331 2.18 29.57 4.29
C LEU A 331 3.28 29.30 5.33
N GLY A 332 4.54 29.67 5.07
CA GLY A 332 5.66 29.44 5.99
C GLY A 332 6.43 28.14 5.77
N HIS A 333 6.26 27.48 4.62
CA HIS A 333 6.93 26.23 4.27
C HIS A 333 7.93 26.40 3.11
N GLY A 334 9.12 25.84 3.27
CA GLY A 334 10.08 25.64 2.19
C GLY A 334 9.61 24.52 1.25
N ALA A 335 10.02 24.58 -0.02
CA ALA A 335 9.69 23.57 -1.02
C ALA A 335 10.89 23.29 -1.92
N THR A 336 11.07 22.05 -2.35
CA THR A 336 12.10 21.64 -3.33
C THR A 336 11.58 20.48 -4.18
N GLY A 337 11.75 20.56 -5.49
CA GLY A 337 11.23 19.54 -6.40
C GLY A 337 11.91 19.57 -7.76
N THR A 338 11.92 18.43 -8.44
CA THR A 338 12.32 18.36 -9.85
C THR A 338 11.26 19.02 -10.73
N ALA A 339 11.67 19.55 -11.88
CA ALA A 339 10.84 20.41 -12.71
C ALA A 339 10.69 19.89 -14.15
N ARG A 340 9.47 19.94 -14.69
CA ARG A 340 9.21 19.65 -16.11
C ARG A 340 9.42 20.90 -16.97
N ARG A 341 9.83 20.73 -18.22
CA ARG A 341 9.91 21.80 -19.25
C ARG A 341 8.66 22.70 -19.33
N ASN A 342 7.49 22.12 -19.08
CA ASN A 342 6.19 22.78 -19.20
C ASN A 342 5.61 23.27 -17.86
N CYS A 343 6.39 23.36 -16.77
CA CYS A 343 5.88 23.85 -15.48
C CYS A 343 5.95 25.39 -15.30
N GLY A 344 6.25 26.13 -16.37
CA GLY A 344 6.48 27.59 -16.33
C GLY A 344 7.93 27.98 -16.11
N ILE A 345 8.86 27.02 -16.19
CA ILE A 345 10.29 27.27 -16.00
C ILE A 345 10.87 28.21 -17.07
N TYR A 346 11.95 28.90 -16.74
CA TYR A 346 12.63 29.89 -17.59
C TYR A 346 12.97 29.35 -18.99
N LYS A 347 12.62 30.12 -20.04
CA LYS A 347 12.67 29.68 -21.44
C LYS A 347 14.06 29.16 -21.88
N PRO A 348 15.20 29.81 -21.54
CA PRO A 348 16.53 29.24 -21.77
C PRO A 348 16.75 27.86 -21.13
N PHE A 349 16.17 27.55 -19.98
CA PHE A 349 16.31 26.23 -19.34
C PHE A 349 15.46 25.16 -20.03
N VAL A 350 14.31 25.55 -20.58
CA VAL A 350 13.53 24.68 -21.48
C VAL A 350 14.34 24.33 -22.71
N GLN A 351 15.01 25.31 -23.32
CA GLN A 351 15.87 25.11 -24.49
C GLN A 351 17.07 24.21 -24.16
N LEU A 352 17.82 24.52 -23.09
CA LEU A 352 18.92 23.65 -22.63
C LEU A 352 18.46 22.21 -22.38
N LYS A 353 17.23 21.99 -21.87
CA LYS A 353 16.71 20.63 -21.68
C LYS A 353 16.30 19.94 -22.98
N VAL A 354 15.85 20.69 -24.00
CA VAL A 354 15.66 20.17 -25.36
C VAL A 354 17.02 19.74 -25.95
N ASP A 355 18.02 20.62 -25.88
CA ASP A 355 19.36 20.38 -26.43
C ASP A 355 20.10 19.22 -25.75
N ASP A 356 19.99 19.10 -24.42
CA ASP A 356 20.47 17.95 -23.63
C ASP A 356 19.79 16.64 -24.05
N THR A 357 18.47 16.66 -24.27
CA THR A 357 17.71 15.49 -24.73
C THR A 357 18.10 15.09 -26.15
N ALA A 358 18.42 16.07 -27.01
CA ALA A 358 18.96 15.86 -28.35
C ALA A 358 20.46 15.51 -28.39
N GLY A 359 21.11 15.32 -27.23
CA GLY A 359 22.53 14.93 -27.15
C GLY A 359 23.54 16.01 -27.53
N ARG A 360 23.11 17.28 -27.68
CA ARG A 360 23.98 18.41 -28.05
C ARG A 360 24.98 18.78 -26.94
N ASN A 361 24.69 18.43 -25.69
CA ASN A 361 25.59 18.57 -24.53
C ASN A 361 26.22 19.97 -24.37
N LEU A 362 25.39 21.02 -24.47
CA LEU A 362 25.83 22.42 -24.38
C LEU A 362 26.44 22.84 -23.03
N LEU A 363 26.27 22.03 -21.97
CA LEU A 363 26.80 22.28 -20.63
C LEU A 363 27.87 21.26 -20.27
N ARG A 364 28.89 21.68 -19.52
CA ARG A 364 29.91 20.78 -18.94
C ARG A 364 29.30 19.95 -17.81
N PHE A 365 29.86 18.76 -17.54
CA PHE A 365 29.45 17.99 -16.36
C PHE A 365 29.69 18.81 -15.07
N GLY A 366 28.70 18.80 -14.18
CA GLY A 366 28.70 19.61 -12.96
C GLY A 366 28.20 21.05 -13.12
N GLU A 367 28.07 21.57 -14.34
CA GLU A 367 27.68 22.96 -14.56
C GLU A 367 26.27 23.26 -14.01
N VAL A 368 26.14 24.39 -13.32
CA VAL A 368 24.89 24.89 -12.73
C VAL A 368 24.54 26.23 -13.35
N ARG A 369 23.29 26.41 -13.76
CA ARG A 369 22.72 27.72 -14.13
C ARG A 369 21.50 28.00 -13.26
N LYS A 370 21.34 29.26 -12.88
CA LYS A 370 20.31 29.75 -11.95
C LYS A 370 19.48 30.84 -12.63
N ALA A 371 18.17 30.84 -12.40
CA ALA A 371 17.26 31.85 -12.93
C ALA A 371 16.12 32.07 -11.92
N PRO A 372 16.27 32.99 -10.96
CA PRO A 372 15.22 33.27 -9.98
C PRO A 372 13.91 33.71 -10.65
N THR A 373 12.77 33.50 -9.99
CA THR A 373 11.51 34.12 -10.41
C THR A 373 11.56 35.64 -10.25
N VAL A 374 10.71 36.36 -10.98
CA VAL A 374 10.67 37.83 -10.96
C VAL A 374 10.30 38.40 -9.58
N ASP A 375 9.60 37.63 -8.74
CA ASP A 375 9.30 37.97 -7.35
C ASP A 375 10.42 37.58 -6.36
N HIS A 376 11.56 37.11 -6.85
CA HIS A 376 12.76 36.67 -6.13
C HIS A 376 12.55 35.50 -5.13
N LYS A 377 11.37 34.87 -5.11
CA LYS A 377 10.94 33.93 -4.05
C LYS A 377 11.13 32.45 -4.37
N VAL A 378 11.29 32.10 -5.63
CA VAL A 378 11.54 30.73 -6.10
C VAL A 378 12.75 30.75 -7.03
N ASN A 379 13.74 29.92 -6.72
CA ASN A 379 14.88 29.71 -7.58
C ASN A 379 14.58 28.59 -8.58
N GLN A 380 15.04 28.80 -9.81
CA GLN A 380 14.99 27.80 -10.88
C GLN A 380 16.44 27.42 -11.15
N ILE A 381 16.75 26.13 -11.12
CA ILE A 381 18.13 25.64 -11.24
C ILE A 381 18.17 24.60 -12.36
N ALA A 382 19.12 24.76 -13.28
CA ALA A 382 19.48 23.74 -14.27
C ALA A 382 20.88 23.22 -13.95
N TRP A 383 21.01 21.91 -13.70
CA TRP A 383 22.27 21.26 -13.33
C TRP A 383 22.58 20.12 -14.29
N LYS A 384 23.80 20.08 -14.83
CA LYS A 384 24.23 19.02 -15.75
C LYS A 384 24.90 17.86 -15.00
N ASP A 385 24.12 16.81 -14.79
CA ASP A 385 24.60 15.50 -14.33
C ASP A 385 24.72 14.54 -15.55
N ASN A 386 24.37 13.25 -15.41
CA ASN A 386 24.20 12.32 -16.52
C ASN A 386 23.16 12.83 -17.55
N SER A 387 22.17 13.58 -17.09
CA SER A 387 21.32 14.42 -17.93
C SER A 387 21.13 15.78 -17.26
N LEU A 388 20.65 16.78 -18.00
CA LEU A 388 20.29 18.07 -17.40
C LEU A 388 19.09 17.91 -16.47
N VAL A 389 19.30 18.07 -15.17
CA VAL A 389 18.23 18.08 -14.17
C VAL A 389 17.75 19.51 -13.99
N LEU A 390 16.43 19.68 -13.94
CA LEU A 390 15.78 20.96 -13.64
C LEU A 390 15.16 20.88 -12.25
N PHE A 391 15.38 21.89 -11.41
CA PHE A 391 14.78 22.01 -10.09
C PHE A 391 14.03 23.33 -9.94
N LEU A 392 13.00 23.30 -9.10
CA LEU A 392 12.45 24.46 -8.42
C LEU A 392 12.77 24.34 -6.92
N THR A 393 13.07 25.46 -6.27
CA THR A 393 13.27 25.50 -4.81
C THR A 393 12.94 26.89 -4.27
N SER A 394 12.34 26.96 -3.08
CA SER A 394 12.24 28.22 -2.32
C SER A 394 13.35 28.38 -1.28
N VAL A 395 14.29 27.42 -1.19
CA VAL A 395 15.30 27.33 -0.14
C VAL A 395 16.72 27.55 -0.67
N PHE A 396 17.18 26.76 -1.66
CA PHE A 396 18.60 26.74 -2.07
C PHE A 396 18.96 27.77 -3.15
N LYS A 397 20.16 28.37 -3.05
CA LYS A 397 20.71 29.29 -4.05
C LYS A 397 21.23 28.54 -5.30
N GLY A 398 21.66 27.29 -5.15
CA GLY A 398 22.25 26.45 -6.20
C GLY A 398 23.78 26.56 -6.28
N ASP A 399 24.37 27.44 -5.49
CA ASP A 399 25.80 27.70 -5.32
C ASP A 399 26.41 26.77 -4.25
N GLU A 400 25.57 26.29 -3.33
CA GLU A 400 25.98 25.42 -2.24
C GLU A 400 26.39 24.06 -2.79
N LEU A 401 27.59 23.59 -2.48
CA LEU A 401 28.13 22.32 -2.98
C LEU A 401 28.37 21.33 -1.83
N VAL A 402 28.24 20.04 -2.13
CA VAL A 402 28.58 18.94 -1.22
C VAL A 402 29.28 17.81 -1.95
N LYS A 403 30.35 17.28 -1.37
CA LYS A 403 31.10 16.15 -1.92
C LYS A 403 30.26 14.87 -1.82
N ARG A 404 30.06 14.16 -2.93
CA ARG A 404 29.41 12.85 -3.00
C ARG A 404 30.19 11.91 -3.91
N LYS A 405 30.24 10.64 -3.53
CA LYS A 405 30.74 9.55 -4.37
C LYS A 405 29.78 9.32 -5.54
N ARG A 406 30.30 9.39 -6.77
CA ARG A 406 29.57 9.22 -8.03
C ARG A 406 30.16 8.03 -8.80
N LYS A 407 29.34 7.34 -9.58
CA LYS A 407 29.74 6.23 -10.44
C LYS A 407 29.69 6.64 -11.91
N ARG A 408 30.64 6.16 -12.71
CA ARG A 408 30.63 6.31 -14.17
C ARG A 408 29.40 5.61 -14.75
N PRO A 409 28.53 6.27 -15.55
CA PRO A 409 27.33 5.63 -16.07
C PRO A 409 27.67 4.73 -17.27
N ASN A 410 27.17 3.50 -17.23
CA ASN A 410 27.34 2.50 -18.28
C ASN A 410 26.22 2.58 -19.34
N THR A 411 25.99 3.77 -19.92
CA THR A 411 24.95 4.00 -20.93
C THR A 411 25.55 4.57 -22.21
N MET A 412 25.01 4.20 -23.37
CA MET A 412 25.42 4.75 -24.67
C MET A 412 24.70 6.06 -25.03
N GLU A 413 23.73 6.50 -24.21
CA GLU A 413 22.97 7.72 -24.45
C GLU A 413 23.87 8.95 -24.58
N ALA A 414 23.72 9.71 -25.67
CA ALA A 414 24.59 10.85 -25.96
C ALA A 414 24.66 11.89 -24.82
N ARG A 415 23.59 12.07 -24.04
CA ARG A 415 23.55 12.96 -22.86
C ARG A 415 24.55 12.59 -21.75
N ALA A 416 24.98 11.32 -21.67
CA ALA A 416 25.93 10.83 -20.68
C ALA A 416 27.40 11.17 -21.01
N ARG A 417 27.70 11.58 -22.25
CA ARG A 417 29.07 11.84 -22.71
C ARG A 417 29.87 12.82 -21.83
N PRO A 418 29.30 13.92 -21.28
CA PRO A 418 30.06 14.84 -20.43
C PRO A 418 30.50 14.21 -19.11
N ILE A 419 29.66 13.42 -18.45
CA ILE A 419 30.05 12.71 -17.23
C ILE A 419 31.04 11.59 -17.56
N GLN A 420 30.85 10.84 -18.64
CA GLN A 420 31.80 9.79 -19.06
C GLN A 420 33.20 10.36 -19.36
N ARG A 421 33.28 11.51 -20.05
CA ARG A 421 34.54 12.23 -20.29
C ARG A 421 35.20 12.72 -19.00
N PHE A 422 34.42 13.19 -18.02
CA PHE A 422 34.95 13.57 -16.70
C PHE A 422 35.50 12.37 -15.91
N PHE A 423 34.86 11.22 -16.03
CA PHE A 423 35.32 9.99 -15.37
C PHE A 423 36.55 9.37 -16.04
N GLY A 424 36.68 9.47 -17.37
CA GLY A 424 37.72 8.74 -18.11
C GLY A 424 37.49 7.23 -17.96
N ASP A 425 38.51 6.51 -17.49
CA ASP A 425 38.46 5.06 -17.24
C ASP A 425 38.11 4.71 -15.78
N GLU A 426 38.17 5.68 -14.87
CA GLU A 426 37.83 5.45 -13.46
C GLU A 426 36.34 5.10 -13.30
N ALA A 427 36.03 4.06 -12.54
CA ALA A 427 34.65 3.64 -12.31
C ALA A 427 33.90 4.53 -11.29
N VAL A 428 34.63 5.16 -10.36
CA VAL A 428 34.10 5.86 -9.18
C VAL A 428 34.95 7.09 -8.87
N LYS A 429 34.32 8.25 -8.68
CA LYS A 429 34.98 9.51 -8.27
C LYS A 429 34.18 10.21 -7.18
N ASP A 430 34.86 10.90 -6.28
CA ASP A 430 34.20 11.87 -5.42
C ASP A 430 34.09 13.20 -6.16
N PHE A 431 32.91 13.81 -6.14
CA PHE A 431 32.61 15.03 -6.87
C PHE A 431 31.72 15.97 -6.08
N ASN A 432 31.94 17.28 -6.22
CA ASN A 432 31.13 18.31 -5.58
C ASN A 432 29.85 18.52 -6.40
N ILE A 433 28.71 18.03 -5.90
CA ILE A 433 27.39 18.25 -6.51
C ILE A 433 26.64 19.38 -5.80
N PRO A 434 25.66 20.03 -6.46
CA PRO A 434 24.81 21.02 -5.81
C PRO A 434 24.04 20.42 -4.62
N LEU A 435 24.02 21.13 -3.49
CA LEU A 435 23.36 20.71 -2.27
C LEU A 435 21.87 20.45 -2.50
N VAL A 436 21.20 21.25 -3.33
CA VAL A 436 19.81 21.04 -3.76
C VAL A 436 19.58 19.65 -4.35
N ALA A 437 20.54 19.14 -5.15
CA ALA A 437 20.44 17.82 -5.77
C ALA A 437 20.77 16.70 -4.78
N ALA A 438 21.72 16.92 -3.86
CA ALA A 438 22.03 15.97 -2.80
C ALA A 438 20.83 15.79 -1.84
N ILE A 439 20.33 16.88 -1.27
CA ILE A 439 19.22 16.85 -0.31
C ILE A 439 17.93 16.37 -0.97
N TYR A 440 17.64 16.75 -2.22
CA TYR A 440 16.47 16.21 -2.93
C TYR A 440 16.52 14.68 -3.05
N ASN A 441 17.68 14.09 -3.38
CA ASN A 441 17.83 12.64 -3.47
C ASN A 441 17.74 11.94 -2.11
N ASP A 442 18.23 12.58 -1.04
CA ASP A 442 18.18 12.03 0.32
C ASP A 442 16.77 12.08 0.95
N GLU A 443 15.94 13.08 0.57
CA GLU A 443 14.66 13.39 1.23
C GLU A 443 13.42 13.01 0.41
N MET A 444 13.46 13.06 -0.93
CA MET A 444 12.26 12.84 -1.77
C MET A 444 11.64 11.44 -1.59
N ASN A 445 12.46 10.42 -1.33
CA ASN A 445 12.05 9.02 -1.33
C ASN A 445 11.40 8.54 -0.01
N HIS A 446 10.97 9.43 0.90
CA HIS A 446 10.35 9.00 2.17
C HIS A 446 9.05 8.21 1.97
N VAL A 447 8.26 8.51 0.93
CA VAL A 447 7.05 7.73 0.60
C VAL A 447 7.45 6.36 0.02
N ASP A 448 8.38 6.33 -0.94
CA ASP A 448 8.88 5.09 -1.54
C ASP A 448 9.48 4.12 -0.51
N ARG A 449 10.21 4.62 0.50
CA ARG A 449 10.73 3.82 1.61
C ARG A 449 9.59 3.12 2.38
N GLY A 450 8.50 3.85 2.67
CA GLY A 450 7.34 3.28 3.34
C GLY A 450 6.63 2.23 2.48
N ASP A 451 6.46 2.50 1.18
CA ASP A 451 5.87 1.54 0.23
C ASP A 451 6.74 0.28 0.04
N GLN A 452 8.06 0.42 0.02
CA GLN A 452 8.98 -0.72 0.02
C GLN A 452 8.85 -1.57 1.30
N LEU A 453 8.76 -0.92 2.47
CA LEU A 453 8.56 -1.62 3.75
C LEU A 453 7.23 -2.38 3.74
N ARG A 454 6.13 -1.76 3.31
CA ARG A 454 4.80 -2.39 3.16
C ARG A 454 4.82 -3.58 2.20
N ALA A 455 5.49 -3.45 1.05
CA ALA A 455 5.54 -4.49 0.02
C ALA A 455 6.32 -5.76 0.45
N SER A 456 7.27 -5.62 1.39
CA SER A 456 8.19 -6.71 1.75
C SER A 456 7.52 -7.91 2.45
N LEU A 457 6.61 -7.68 3.40
CA LEU A 457 6.02 -8.71 4.29
C LEU A 457 4.48 -8.65 4.36
N GLY A 458 3.85 -8.04 3.35
CA GLY A 458 2.40 -7.90 3.29
C GLY A 458 1.65 -9.19 2.95
N TYR A 459 0.36 -9.24 3.27
CA TYR A 459 -0.55 -10.34 2.95
C TYR A 459 -0.62 -10.60 1.43
N ASN A 460 0.09 -11.63 0.96
CA ASN A 460 0.34 -11.88 -0.47
C ASN A 460 -0.72 -12.80 -1.14
N HIS A 461 -1.98 -12.73 -0.70
CA HIS A 461 -3.06 -13.52 -1.30
C HIS A 461 -4.18 -12.67 -1.88
N ARG A 462 -4.92 -13.25 -2.83
CA ARG A 462 -6.04 -12.59 -3.52
C ARG A 462 -7.17 -12.25 -2.55
N ILE A 463 -7.31 -10.98 -2.20
CA ILE A 463 -8.49 -10.45 -1.52
C ILE A 463 -9.68 -10.48 -2.49
N ARG A 464 -10.77 -11.16 -2.09
CA ARG A 464 -11.99 -11.35 -2.88
C ARG A 464 -13.18 -10.78 -2.11
N ARG A 465 -14.09 -10.09 -2.83
CA ARG A 465 -15.38 -9.55 -2.35
C ARG A 465 -15.24 -8.46 -1.28
N GLY A 466 -15.30 -7.19 -1.72
CA GLY A 466 -15.17 -6.02 -0.86
C GLY A 466 -13.90 -5.24 -1.20
N PRO A 467 -13.96 -4.22 -2.08
CA PRO A 467 -12.77 -3.44 -2.45
C PRO A 467 -12.09 -2.78 -1.25
N TRP A 468 -12.88 -2.42 -0.23
CA TRP A 468 -12.42 -1.84 1.03
C TRP A 468 -11.49 -2.78 1.82
N GLN A 469 -11.59 -4.10 1.64
CA GLN A 469 -10.72 -5.06 2.32
C GLN A 469 -9.26 -4.94 1.87
N ALA A 470 -9.01 -4.55 0.62
CA ALA A 470 -7.65 -4.29 0.16
C ALA A 470 -7.05 -3.09 0.92
N LEU A 471 -7.82 -2.03 1.12
CA LEU A 471 -7.41 -0.88 1.92
C LEU A 471 -7.22 -1.25 3.39
N ALA A 472 -8.14 -2.02 3.99
CA ALA A 472 -8.02 -2.44 5.38
C ALA A 472 -6.76 -3.30 5.62
N TRP A 473 -6.57 -4.36 4.82
CA TRP A 473 -5.58 -5.40 5.14
C TRP A 473 -4.23 -5.25 4.42
N THR A 474 -4.19 -4.60 3.25
CA THR A 474 -2.92 -4.35 2.51
C THR A 474 -2.51 -2.88 2.48
N PHE A 475 -3.28 -2.00 3.13
CA PHE A 475 -2.87 -0.61 3.35
C PHE A 475 -2.85 -0.20 4.82
N LEU A 476 -3.96 -0.26 5.55
CA LEU A 476 -4.04 0.22 6.94
C LEU A 476 -3.32 -0.69 7.93
N LEU A 477 -3.55 -2.01 7.88
CA LEU A 477 -2.81 -2.97 8.71
C LEU A 477 -1.30 -2.89 8.47
N GLU A 478 -0.90 -2.78 7.20
CA GLU A 478 0.52 -2.64 6.83
C GLU A 478 1.14 -1.34 7.35
N ILE A 479 0.40 -0.21 7.33
CA ILE A 479 0.87 1.03 7.97
C ILE A 479 0.96 0.87 9.48
N ALA A 480 -0.02 0.24 10.14
CA ALA A 480 0.05 0.00 11.59
C ALA A 480 1.30 -0.81 11.98
N LEU A 481 1.64 -1.85 11.19
CA LEU A 481 2.84 -2.68 11.41
C LEU A 481 4.14 -1.93 11.07
N VAL A 482 4.19 -1.17 9.98
CA VAL A 482 5.39 -0.41 9.57
C VAL A 482 5.63 0.81 10.47
N ASN A 483 4.60 1.59 10.80
CA ASN A 483 4.73 2.75 11.69
C ASN A 483 5.10 2.31 13.12
N SER A 484 4.50 1.25 13.67
CA SER A 484 4.90 0.71 14.97
C SER A 484 6.34 0.17 14.97
N TYR A 485 6.76 -0.51 13.88
CA TYR A 485 8.13 -0.94 13.68
C TYR A 485 9.13 0.24 13.67
N LEU A 486 8.83 1.30 12.93
CA LEU A 486 9.70 2.49 12.85
C LEU A 486 9.73 3.27 14.18
N LEU A 487 8.63 3.32 14.92
CA LEU A 487 8.58 3.94 16.25
C LEU A 487 9.49 3.24 17.25
N GLN A 488 9.45 1.90 17.36
CA GLN A 488 10.37 1.19 18.26
C GLN A 488 11.83 1.19 17.76
N LEU A 489 12.04 1.27 16.44
CA LEU A 489 13.37 1.28 15.83
C LEU A 489 14.11 2.60 16.11
N HIS A 490 13.41 3.72 16.01
CA HIS A 490 13.97 5.07 16.13
C HIS A 490 13.71 5.72 17.49
N GLY A 491 12.70 5.28 18.23
CA GLY A 491 12.39 5.74 19.59
C GLY A 491 13.18 5.00 20.66
N ASN A 492 12.81 5.24 21.93
CA ASN A 492 13.43 4.64 23.11
C ASN A 492 12.46 3.71 23.85
N PRO A 493 12.23 2.48 23.36
CA PRO A 493 11.35 1.50 24.02
C PRO A 493 11.98 0.98 25.33
N SER A 494 11.12 0.59 26.28
CA SER A 494 11.52 -0.14 27.50
C SER A 494 11.93 -1.60 27.25
N TRP A 495 11.66 -2.13 26.05
CA TRP A 495 11.97 -3.50 25.63
C TRP A 495 13.12 -3.55 24.62
N LYS A 496 13.63 -4.77 24.36
CA LYS A 496 14.67 -5.03 23.36
C LYS A 496 14.25 -4.55 21.96
N ARG A 497 14.98 -3.58 21.39
CA ARG A 497 14.74 -3.07 20.03
C ARG A 497 14.86 -4.17 18.96
N TYR A 498 13.87 -4.26 18.08
CA TYR A 498 13.81 -5.16 16.94
C TYR A 498 14.39 -4.47 15.69
N LYS A 499 15.39 -5.10 15.05
CA LYS A 499 16.13 -4.53 13.91
C LYS A 499 15.60 -4.95 12.53
N SER A 500 14.56 -5.77 12.47
CA SER A 500 13.92 -6.20 11.22
C SER A 500 12.40 -6.26 11.37
N GLN A 501 11.68 -5.99 10.28
CA GLN A 501 10.22 -6.12 10.28
C GLN A 501 9.76 -7.54 10.58
N THR A 502 10.47 -8.57 10.12
CA THR A 502 10.12 -9.97 10.40
C THR A 502 10.09 -10.23 11.90
N ALA A 503 11.16 -9.88 12.61
CA ALA A 503 11.26 -10.10 14.05
C ALA A 503 10.23 -9.25 14.84
N TRP A 504 9.94 -8.03 14.39
CA TRP A 504 8.86 -7.21 14.96
C TRP A 504 7.48 -7.84 14.76
N ARG A 505 7.15 -8.26 13.53
CA ARG A 505 5.86 -8.89 13.21
C ARG A 505 5.69 -10.20 13.97
N SER A 506 6.72 -11.04 14.09
CA SER A 506 6.71 -12.24 14.94
C SER A 506 6.40 -11.89 16.40
N CYS A 507 7.09 -10.91 16.98
CA CYS A 507 6.81 -10.45 18.36
C CYS A 507 5.34 -10.01 18.55
N ILE A 508 4.76 -9.30 17.57
CA ILE A 508 3.34 -8.90 17.63
C ILE A 508 2.41 -10.10 17.49
N VAL A 509 2.72 -11.08 16.63
CA VAL A 509 1.97 -12.34 16.52
C VAL A 509 1.98 -13.11 17.84
N ASP A 510 3.15 -13.31 18.43
CA ASP A 510 3.31 -14.06 19.69
C ASP A 510 2.57 -13.35 20.84
N ALA A 511 2.71 -12.02 20.94
CA ALA A 511 2.04 -11.24 21.99
C ALA A 511 0.51 -11.21 21.83
N LEU A 512 0.00 -11.12 20.60
CA LEU A 512 -1.44 -11.23 20.33
C LEU A 512 -1.98 -12.62 20.69
N ILE A 513 -1.25 -13.68 20.32
CA ILE A 513 -1.64 -15.06 20.65
C ILE A 513 -1.64 -15.26 22.18
N ALA A 514 -0.59 -14.83 22.87
CA ALA A 514 -0.49 -14.96 24.32
C ALA A 514 -1.60 -14.21 25.06
N ALA A 515 -1.90 -12.97 24.65
CA ALA A 515 -2.90 -12.12 25.31
C ALA A 515 -4.34 -12.59 25.07
N PHE A 516 -4.67 -13.11 23.87
CA PHE A 516 -6.05 -13.40 23.49
C PHE A 516 -6.43 -14.88 23.42
N SER A 517 -5.47 -15.81 23.49
CA SER A 517 -5.79 -17.25 23.54
C SER A 517 -6.60 -17.70 24.77
N PRO A 518 -6.43 -17.13 25.99
CA PRO A 518 -7.21 -17.55 27.16
C PRO A 518 -8.73 -17.35 26.98
N ASP A 519 -9.13 -16.22 26.41
CA ASP A 519 -10.54 -15.87 26.15
C ASP A 519 -11.07 -16.45 24.82
N TYR A 520 -10.19 -17.02 24.00
CA TYR A 520 -10.55 -17.55 22.69
C TYR A 520 -11.22 -18.92 22.78
N LYS A 521 -12.55 -18.92 22.84
CA LYS A 521 -13.41 -20.13 22.75
C LYS A 521 -13.45 -20.80 21.36
N GLY A 522 -12.33 -20.76 20.63
CA GLY A 522 -12.20 -21.32 19.29
C GLY A 522 -12.15 -22.84 19.28
N ARG A 523 -11.26 -23.41 18.46
CA ARG A 523 -10.89 -24.83 18.61
C ARG A 523 -10.23 -24.96 19.98
N LYS A 524 -11.02 -25.33 21.02
CA LYS A 524 -10.47 -25.75 22.33
C LYS A 524 -9.28 -26.63 21.99
N LEU A 525 -8.10 -26.26 22.48
CA LEU A 525 -6.86 -26.97 22.21
C LEU A 525 -7.17 -28.45 22.24
N TYR A 526 -7.16 -29.09 21.07
CA TYR A 526 -6.89 -30.51 21.04
C TYR A 526 -5.50 -30.52 21.63
N ARG A 527 -5.40 -30.87 22.92
CA ARG A 527 -4.11 -30.93 23.61
C ARG A 527 -3.26 -31.74 22.65
N SER A 528 -2.23 -31.09 22.10
CA SER A 528 -1.18 -31.85 21.43
C SER A 528 -0.79 -32.85 22.51
N GLY A 529 -1.01 -34.14 22.28
CA GLY A 529 -0.32 -35.14 23.10
C GLY A 529 1.12 -34.69 23.07
N HIS A 530 1.71 -34.41 24.24
CA HIS A 530 2.96 -33.67 24.25
C HIS A 530 3.94 -34.44 23.36
N ASP A 531 4.43 -33.80 22.30
CA ASP A 531 5.39 -34.45 21.40
C ASP A 531 6.73 -34.74 22.13
N ASN A 532 6.84 -34.32 23.40
CA ASN A 532 7.81 -34.73 24.42
C ASN A 532 7.13 -35.05 25.78
N LEU A 533 6.24 -36.06 25.86
CA LEU A 533 5.87 -36.68 27.14
C LEU A 533 6.72 -37.94 27.38
N SER A 534 7.71 -37.84 28.27
CA SER A 534 8.31 -39.01 28.89
C SER A 534 7.26 -39.73 29.74
N HIS A 535 6.99 -40.98 29.39
CA HIS A 535 6.04 -41.89 30.04
C HIS A 535 6.28 -41.95 31.57
N PRO A 536 5.30 -41.55 32.41
CA PRO A 536 4.39 -42.55 32.98
C PRO A 536 2.89 -42.22 33.00
N ASP A 537 2.47 -40.96 32.91
CA ASP A 537 1.11 -40.52 33.32
C ASP A 537 -0.01 -40.66 32.27
N HIS A 538 -0.05 -41.81 31.58
CA HIS A 538 -0.99 -42.04 30.48
C HIS A 538 -2.38 -42.46 31.00
N GLN A 539 -3.27 -41.50 31.27
CA GLN A 539 -4.68 -41.81 31.59
C GLN A 539 -5.44 -42.36 30.38
N LEU A 540 -5.85 -43.63 30.48
CA LEU A 540 -6.67 -44.33 29.49
C LEU A 540 -8.12 -43.81 29.48
N ILE A 541 -8.61 -43.33 28.33
CA ILE A 541 -10.02 -42.97 28.15
C ILE A 541 -10.80 -44.20 27.65
N TYR A 542 -11.68 -44.74 28.48
CA TYR A 542 -12.55 -45.86 28.13
C TYR A 542 -13.58 -45.47 27.04
N ARG A 543 -13.72 -46.32 26.01
CA ARG A 543 -14.82 -46.26 25.04
C ARG A 543 -15.60 -47.58 25.01
N GLY A 544 -16.64 -47.65 25.83
CA GLY A 544 -17.68 -48.69 25.73
C GLY A 544 -17.33 -50.06 26.31
N ARG A 545 -18.37 -50.89 26.45
CA ARG A 545 -18.30 -52.24 27.04
C ARG A 545 -17.94 -53.28 25.97
N THR A 546 -16.65 -53.49 25.68
CA THR A 546 -16.00 -54.82 25.51
C THR A 546 -14.58 -54.71 24.92
N LYS A 547 -13.65 -55.47 25.54
CA LYS A 547 -12.25 -55.76 25.14
C LYS A 547 -11.28 -54.57 25.01
N ASN A 548 -10.26 -54.60 25.87
CA ASN A 548 -9.15 -53.64 25.94
C ASN A 548 -8.34 -53.61 24.62
N SER A 549 -8.26 -52.45 23.97
CA SER A 549 -7.22 -52.17 22.97
C SER A 549 -6.09 -51.34 23.60
N ARG A 550 -4.83 -51.70 23.34
CA ARG A 550 -3.68 -50.90 23.80
C ARG A 550 -3.54 -49.67 22.89
N CYS A 551 -3.14 -48.53 23.47
CA CYS A 551 -2.82 -47.34 22.70
C CYS A 551 -1.72 -47.62 21.65
N HIS A 552 -1.89 -47.12 20.42
CA HIS A 552 -0.94 -47.34 19.32
C HIS A 552 0.51 -46.95 19.66
N ALA A 553 0.70 -45.88 20.44
CA ALA A 553 2.03 -45.45 20.90
C ALA A 553 2.66 -46.47 21.88
N CYS A 554 1.85 -47.04 22.77
CA CYS A 554 2.30 -48.05 23.75
C CYS A 554 2.52 -49.44 23.13
N LEU A 555 2.15 -49.63 21.86
CA LEU A 555 2.52 -50.78 21.03
C LEU A 555 3.80 -50.51 20.19
N GLY A 556 4.45 -49.35 20.38
CA GLY A 556 5.66 -48.98 19.64
C GLY A 556 5.44 -48.57 18.18
N HIS A 557 4.18 -48.41 17.75
CA HIS A 557 3.87 -48.06 16.36
C HIS A 557 4.04 -46.54 16.11
N ARG A 558 4.97 -46.17 15.23
CA ARG A 558 5.03 -44.81 14.67
C ARG A 558 3.95 -44.64 13.61
N CYS A 559 3.16 -43.57 13.68
CA CYS A 559 2.23 -43.22 12.60
C CYS A 559 3.01 -42.93 11.30
N GLY A 560 2.66 -43.63 10.21
CA GLY A 560 3.22 -43.38 8.87
C GLY A 560 4.06 -44.52 8.27
N VAL A 561 4.38 -45.58 9.02
CA VAL A 561 5.10 -46.75 8.46
C VAL A 561 4.10 -47.73 7.84
N ALA A 562 4.25 -48.02 6.54
CA ALA A 562 3.48 -49.06 5.86
C ALA A 562 3.86 -50.45 6.40
N ARG A 563 2.88 -51.35 6.53
CA ARG A 563 3.12 -52.72 7.01
C ARG A 563 3.94 -53.49 5.97
N SER A 564 5.06 -54.06 6.38
CA SER A 564 5.79 -55.06 5.57
C SER A 564 4.87 -56.24 5.26
N GLN A 565 4.98 -56.77 4.04
CA GLN A 565 4.13 -57.86 3.54
C GLN A 565 4.12 -59.05 4.52
N ALA A 566 2.92 -59.51 4.89
CA ALA A 566 2.76 -60.82 5.49
C ALA A 566 2.84 -61.86 4.36
N GLN A 567 3.69 -62.87 4.54
CA GLN A 567 3.86 -63.97 3.59
C GLN A 567 2.54 -64.70 3.33
N GLU A 568 2.33 -65.12 2.09
CA GLU A 568 1.17 -65.91 1.68
C GLU A 568 1.07 -67.19 2.52
N ARG A 569 -0.13 -67.48 3.02
CA ARG A 569 -0.53 -68.84 3.42
C ARG A 569 -1.56 -69.32 2.42
N ALA A 570 -1.23 -70.39 1.70
CA ALA A 570 -2.15 -71.03 0.79
C ALA A 570 -3.40 -71.52 1.51
N LEU A 571 -4.56 -71.40 0.86
CA LEU A 571 -5.80 -72.07 1.23
C LEU A 571 -6.09 -73.14 0.18
N ALA A 572 -6.54 -74.30 0.65
CA ALA A 572 -6.62 -75.54 -0.14
C ALA A 572 -7.81 -75.57 -1.11
N GLU A 573 -7.72 -76.49 -2.08
CA GLU A 573 -8.74 -76.75 -3.09
C GLU A 573 -10.08 -77.21 -2.47
N ILE A 574 -11.19 -76.77 -3.07
CA ILE A 574 -12.49 -77.44 -2.93
C ILE A 574 -13.01 -77.72 -4.34
N ASN A 575 -12.98 -78.99 -4.71
CA ASN A 575 -13.44 -79.53 -5.99
C ASN A 575 -14.91 -79.96 -5.84
N GLY A 576 -15.82 -79.53 -6.72
CA GLY A 576 -17.26 -79.68 -6.46
C GLY A 576 -18.18 -79.37 -7.64
N ASN A 577 -18.05 -80.14 -8.73
CA ASN A 577 -18.74 -79.89 -9.99
C ASN A 577 -20.08 -80.66 -10.10
N ARG A 578 -21.24 -79.98 -10.30
CA ARG A 578 -22.49 -80.60 -10.80
C ARG A 578 -23.42 -79.63 -11.58
N GLY A 579 -23.44 -79.73 -12.91
CA GLY A 579 -24.70 -80.02 -13.62
C GLY A 579 -25.64 -78.90 -14.16
N ARG A 580 -25.18 -78.17 -15.19
CA ARG A 580 -25.85 -78.00 -16.52
C ARG A 580 -27.34 -77.58 -16.66
N LYS A 581 -27.60 -76.47 -17.36
CA LYS A 581 -28.43 -76.40 -18.60
C LYS A 581 -28.24 -75.09 -19.39
N GLU A 582 -28.45 -75.14 -20.70
CA GLU A 582 -28.09 -74.11 -21.70
C GLU A 582 -29.32 -73.38 -22.28
N ALA A 583 -29.15 -72.12 -22.73
CA ALA A 583 -29.86 -71.52 -23.87
C ALA A 583 -29.12 -70.24 -24.37
N PRO A 584 -29.24 -69.81 -25.65
CA PRO A 584 -28.13 -69.11 -26.33
C PRO A 584 -28.30 -67.59 -26.62
N LYS A 585 -27.22 -67.00 -27.13
CA LYS A 585 -26.99 -65.58 -27.48
C LYS A 585 -27.81 -65.06 -28.67
N SER A 586 -28.05 -63.76 -28.70
CA SER A 586 -28.19 -62.96 -29.93
C SER A 586 -27.32 -61.69 -29.88
N ARG A 587 -27.05 -61.08 -31.05
CA ARG A 587 -26.01 -60.04 -31.29
C ARG A 587 -26.56 -58.61 -31.19
N LEU A 588 -25.70 -57.64 -30.85
CA LEU A 588 -25.17 -56.63 -31.78
C LEU A 588 -24.06 -55.76 -31.13
N LEU A 589 -23.22 -55.13 -31.96
CA LEU A 589 -21.94 -54.52 -31.60
C LEU A 589 -21.87 -53.01 -31.88
N ASP A 590 -21.23 -52.31 -30.94
CA ASP A 590 -20.38 -51.11 -31.02
C ASP A 590 -20.36 -50.21 -32.27
N GLN A 591 -20.37 -48.89 -32.00
CA GLN A 591 -19.73 -47.90 -32.85
C GLN A 591 -19.22 -46.69 -32.04
N TYR A 592 -17.89 -46.49 -32.02
CA TYR A 592 -17.15 -45.25 -32.30
C TYR A 592 -15.82 -45.13 -31.54
N GLY A 593 -14.74 -45.01 -32.31
CA GLY A 593 -13.38 -44.72 -31.84
C GLY A 593 -12.79 -43.47 -32.51
N SER A 594 -11.99 -42.76 -31.74
CA SER A 594 -11.29 -41.49 -32.01
C SER A 594 -10.36 -41.47 -33.23
N LYS A 595 -10.10 -40.27 -33.78
CA LYS A 595 -8.75 -39.83 -34.23
C LYS A 595 -8.65 -38.30 -34.46
N PRO A 596 -7.46 -37.65 -34.29
CA PRO A 596 -7.27 -36.20 -34.48
C PRO A 596 -6.22 -35.80 -35.56
N ALA A 597 -6.02 -34.48 -35.69
CA ALA A 597 -4.80 -33.73 -36.07
C ALA A 597 -4.53 -33.26 -37.53
N GLU A 598 -4.81 -31.96 -37.73
CA GLU A 598 -3.93 -30.86 -38.27
C GLU A 598 -3.26 -30.81 -39.67
N GLN A 599 -3.03 -29.54 -40.08
CA GLN A 599 -2.31 -29.00 -41.27
C GLN A 599 -3.08 -29.11 -42.62
N GLY A 600 -3.13 -28.09 -43.49
CA GLY A 600 -2.62 -26.70 -43.49
C GLY A 600 -2.56 -26.16 -44.94
N TRP A 601 -2.55 -24.83 -45.15
CA TRP A 601 -2.56 -24.14 -46.48
C TRP A 601 -3.86 -24.33 -47.32
N GLY A 602 -4.34 -23.42 -48.19
CA GLY A 602 -4.00 -22.01 -48.44
C GLY A 602 -4.58 -21.49 -49.78
N ALA A 603 -5.20 -20.29 -49.76
CA ALA A 603 -5.39 -19.32 -50.87
C ALA A 603 -6.45 -19.51 -52.02
N LEU A 604 -7.22 -18.42 -52.22
CA LEU A 604 -7.72 -17.78 -53.48
C LEU A 604 -9.05 -18.17 -54.18
N GLY A 605 -9.68 -17.13 -54.77
CA GLY A 605 -11.00 -17.08 -55.45
C GLY A 605 -12.07 -16.44 -54.54
N GLY A 606 -12.70 -15.28 -54.79
CA GLY A 606 -13.16 -14.71 -56.06
C GLY A 606 -14.55 -15.32 -56.39
N LEU A 607 -15.66 -14.60 -56.59
CA LEU A 607 -15.92 -13.15 -56.55
C LEU A 607 -17.07 -12.90 -55.53
N ASP A 608 -17.38 -11.68 -55.10
CA ASP A 608 -16.87 -10.34 -55.49
C ASP A 608 -16.26 -9.61 -54.28
#